data_AF-A0A6J1NIQ4-F1
#
_entry.id   AF-A0A6J1NIQ4-F1
#
_cell.length_a   1.000
_cell.length_b   1.000
_cell.length_c   1.000
_cell.angle_alpha   90.00
_cell.angle_beta   90.00
_cell.angle_gamma   90.00
#
_symmetry.space_group_name_H-M   'P 1'
#
loop_
_entity.id
_entity.type
_entity.pdbx_description
1 polymer ?
#
loop_
_entity_poly.entity_id
_entity_poly.type
_entity_poly.pdbx_seq_one_letter_code
_entity_poly.pdbx_strand_id
1 'polypeptide(L)'
;MVSYFTIDATGENTNFQKEISNMMHGFGDNPNPNAATVVLVEDIVLQQLRSMIQEALNYSLLKGTNVISNHEIIYLMRKNPVKLKRLQNYQIKMDHIDNTRNPTAANPSTTSILTGIVLEEEKESKKKRTHIDVIKDLDEMDEVSLVKFDAIDYLRKVRAAKITESMSFEKYEAYHKARCSSFRSGYGLSKGFVKLESWINPTKELKITQLALEVLCFLAYETSHLRQNL
;
A
#
# COMPACT_ATOMS: atom_id res chain seq x y z
N MET A 1 27.19 -22.57 2.07
CA MET A 1 26.41 -21.31 2.08
C MET A 1 25.13 -21.59 1.30
N VAL A 2 24.04 -21.90 1.99
CA VAL A 2 22.80 -22.35 1.34
C VAL A 2 22.07 -21.11 0.86
N SER A 3 21.90 -21.01 -0.45
CA SER A 3 21.15 -19.93 -1.09
C SER A 3 19.66 -20.21 -0.94
N TYR A 4 18.95 -19.33 -0.23
CA TYR A 4 17.50 -19.42 -0.02
C TYR A 4 16.69 -18.74 -1.14
N PHE A 5 17.25 -18.63 -2.35
CA PHE A 5 16.51 -18.03 -3.47
C PHE A 5 15.43 -19.01 -3.97
N THR A 6 14.16 -18.66 -3.78
CA THR A 6 13.06 -19.25 -4.53
C THR A 6 13.17 -18.81 -5.99
N ILE A 7 13.90 -19.61 -6.78
CA ILE A 7 14.03 -19.43 -8.23
C ILE A 7 12.63 -19.53 -8.84
N ASP A 8 12.22 -18.47 -9.52
CA ASP A 8 11.01 -18.36 -10.31
C ASP A 8 11.17 -19.06 -11.68
N ALA A 9 10.06 -19.46 -12.29
CA ALA A 9 10.04 -20.09 -13.62
C ALA A 9 10.56 -19.18 -14.76
N THR A 10 10.77 -17.89 -14.47
CA THR A 10 11.27 -16.85 -15.39
C THR A 10 12.74 -16.49 -15.17
N GLY A 11 13.41 -17.02 -14.14
CA GLY A 11 14.84 -16.81 -13.89
C GLY A 11 15.21 -15.41 -13.34
N GLU A 12 14.24 -14.57 -12.98
CA GLU A 12 14.47 -13.28 -12.32
C GLU A 12 13.96 -13.32 -10.87
N ASN A 13 14.88 -13.46 -9.90
CA ASN A 13 14.58 -13.42 -8.47
C ASN A 13 14.08 -12.05 -7.99
N THR A 14 12.83 -11.71 -8.28
CA THR A 14 12.16 -10.53 -7.73
C THR A 14 11.90 -10.76 -6.24
N ASN A 15 12.54 -9.98 -5.38
CA ASN A 15 12.41 -10.08 -3.92
C ASN A 15 12.38 -8.69 -3.28
N PHE A 16 11.91 -8.60 -2.03
CA PHE A 16 11.80 -7.37 -1.24
C PHE A 16 12.71 -7.37 -0.01
N GLN A 17 13.74 -8.22 0.04
CA GLN A 17 14.60 -8.38 1.22
C GLN A 17 15.26 -7.07 1.66
N LYS A 18 15.74 -6.27 0.70
CA LYS A 18 16.36 -4.97 0.98
C LYS A 18 15.34 -3.97 1.54
N GLU A 19 14.18 -3.88 0.91
CA GLU A 19 13.10 -3.00 1.35
C GLU A 19 12.58 -3.41 2.73
N ILE A 20 12.40 -4.70 2.96
CA ILE A 20 12.01 -5.27 4.26
C ILE A 20 13.05 -4.93 5.30
N SER A 21 14.34 -5.22 5.07
CA SER A 21 15.42 -4.86 5.98
C SER A 21 15.41 -3.37 6.37
N ASN A 22 15.19 -2.48 5.40
CA ASN A 22 15.06 -1.05 5.67
C ASN A 22 13.80 -0.72 6.47
N MET A 23 12.65 -1.34 6.15
CA MET A 23 11.43 -1.15 6.92
C MET A 23 11.62 -1.61 8.37
N MET A 24 12.27 -2.76 8.61
CA MET A 24 12.58 -3.24 9.96
C MET A 24 13.36 -2.18 10.75
N HIS A 25 14.44 -1.65 10.16
CA HIS A 25 15.19 -0.55 10.78
C HIS A 25 14.31 0.69 11.02
N GLY A 26 13.47 1.07 10.06
CA GLY A 26 12.54 2.18 10.20
C GLY A 26 11.46 1.97 11.27
N PHE A 27 11.16 0.73 11.63
CA PHE A 27 10.25 0.36 12.70
C PHE A 27 10.91 0.35 14.09
N GLY A 28 12.23 0.50 14.14
CA GLY A 28 13.04 0.55 15.34
C GLY A 28 13.87 -0.71 15.62
N ASP A 29 13.92 -1.66 14.69
CA ASP A 29 14.84 -2.79 14.79
C ASP A 29 16.29 -2.40 14.49
N ASN A 30 17.18 -3.38 14.60
CA ASN A 30 18.57 -3.25 14.22
C ASN A 30 18.69 -2.77 12.75
N PRO A 31 19.56 -1.79 12.44
CA PRO A 31 19.85 -1.37 11.06
C PRO A 31 20.32 -2.52 10.14
N ASN A 32 20.89 -3.57 10.73
CA ASN A 32 21.31 -4.80 10.05
C ASN A 32 20.57 -5.99 10.69
N PRO A 33 19.29 -6.21 10.34
CA PRO A 33 18.54 -7.36 10.86
C PRO A 33 19.14 -8.67 10.35
N ASN A 34 18.90 -9.76 11.08
CA ASN A 34 19.35 -11.09 10.66
C ASN A 34 18.71 -11.46 9.31
N ALA A 35 19.54 -11.87 8.34
CA ALA A 35 19.09 -12.25 7.00
C ALA A 35 18.01 -13.34 7.01
N ALA A 36 18.11 -14.32 7.91
CA ALA A 36 17.09 -15.37 8.06
C ALA A 36 15.73 -14.80 8.50
N THR A 37 15.73 -13.79 9.38
CA THR A 37 14.52 -13.08 9.78
C THR A 37 13.92 -12.29 8.61
N VAL A 38 14.75 -11.60 7.83
CA VAL A 38 14.28 -10.85 6.65
C VAL A 38 13.59 -11.79 5.65
N VAL A 39 14.19 -12.95 5.36
CA VAL A 39 13.61 -13.97 4.46
C VAL A 39 12.30 -14.50 5.03
N LEU A 40 12.23 -14.77 6.33
CA LEU A 40 11.00 -15.23 6.97
C LEU A 40 9.87 -14.19 6.89
N VAL A 41 10.19 -12.92 7.17
CA VAL A 41 9.21 -11.82 7.06
C VAL A 41 8.74 -11.67 5.62
N GLU A 42 9.65 -11.78 4.65
CA GLU A 42 9.32 -11.76 3.23
C GLU A 42 8.32 -12.87 2.84
N ASP A 43 8.60 -14.11 3.24
CA ASP A 43 7.75 -15.27 2.94
C ASP A 43 6.36 -15.12 3.58
N ILE A 44 6.28 -14.67 4.84
CA ILE A 44 5.01 -14.42 5.53
C ILE A 44 4.18 -13.36 4.79
N VAL A 45 4.79 -12.25 4.39
CA VAL A 45 4.09 -11.19 3.66
C VAL A 45 3.62 -11.71 2.30
N LEU A 46 4.48 -12.44 1.57
CA LEU A 46 4.14 -13.03 0.28
C LEU A 46 2.95 -13.98 0.37
N GLN A 47 2.98 -14.90 1.33
CA GLN A 47 1.89 -15.85 1.58
C GLN A 47 0.58 -15.13 1.92
N GLN A 48 0.64 -14.11 2.78
CA GLN A 48 -0.53 -13.33 3.17
C GLN A 48 -1.16 -12.60 1.97
N LEU A 49 -0.33 -11.99 1.11
CA LEU A 49 -0.82 -11.31 -0.09
C LEU A 49 -1.39 -12.30 -1.10
N ARG A 50 -0.72 -13.42 -1.36
CA ARG A 50 -1.21 -14.45 -2.29
C ARG A 50 -2.52 -15.06 -1.83
N SER A 51 -2.65 -15.37 -0.55
CA SER A 51 -3.91 -15.86 0.02
C SER A 51 -5.04 -14.85 -0.19
N MET A 52 -4.78 -13.57 0.05
CA MET A 52 -5.77 -12.51 -0.14
C MET A 52 -6.17 -12.32 -1.61
N ILE A 53 -5.21 -12.41 -2.52
CA ILE A 53 -5.45 -12.30 -3.98
C ILE A 53 -6.31 -13.46 -4.48
N GLN A 54 -6.05 -14.68 -4.02
CA GLN A 54 -6.87 -15.85 -4.36
C GLN A 54 -8.31 -15.72 -3.86
N GLU A 55 -8.48 -15.23 -2.63
CA GLU A 55 -9.82 -14.97 -2.09
C GLU A 55 -10.53 -13.85 -2.85
N ALA A 56 -9.82 -12.76 -3.18
CA ALA A 56 -10.34 -11.66 -3.99
C ALA A 56 -10.73 -12.12 -5.41
N LEU A 57 -9.96 -13.03 -6.01
CA LEU A 57 -10.29 -13.64 -7.30
C LEU A 57 -11.62 -14.40 -7.24
N ASN A 58 -11.83 -15.21 -6.20
CA ASN A 58 -13.09 -15.94 -6.03
C ASN A 58 -14.29 -14.98 -5.98
N TYR A 59 -14.17 -13.86 -5.26
CA TYR A 59 -15.20 -12.82 -5.23
C TYR A 59 -15.39 -12.11 -6.57
N SER A 60 -14.32 -11.85 -7.32
CA SER A 60 -14.39 -11.32 -8.68
C SER A 60 -15.19 -12.26 -9.59
N LEU A 61 -14.86 -13.55 -9.56
CA LEU A 61 -15.50 -14.57 -10.39
C LEU A 61 -17.00 -14.73 -10.07
N LEU A 62 -17.38 -14.65 -8.79
CA LEU A 62 -18.79 -14.65 -8.37
C LEU A 62 -19.59 -13.46 -8.94
N LYS A 63 -18.93 -12.33 -9.20
CA LYS A 63 -19.53 -11.17 -9.88
C LYS A 63 -19.50 -11.26 -11.41
N GLY A 64 -18.95 -12.34 -11.97
CA GLY A 64 -18.80 -12.53 -13.41
C GLY A 64 -17.62 -11.77 -14.02
N THR A 65 -16.70 -11.25 -13.21
CA THR A 65 -15.49 -10.57 -13.70
C THR A 65 -14.24 -11.41 -13.40
N ASN A 66 -13.25 -11.40 -14.29
CA ASN A 66 -11.95 -12.05 -14.05
C ASN A 66 -10.84 -10.98 -13.84
N VAL A 67 -11.19 -9.89 -13.16
CA VAL A 67 -10.30 -8.75 -12.92
C VAL A 67 -10.44 -8.34 -11.46
N ILE A 68 -9.34 -8.47 -10.72
CA ILE A 68 -9.28 -8.12 -9.31
C ILE A 68 -9.10 -6.61 -9.19
N SER A 69 -10.12 -5.93 -8.68
CA SER A 69 -10.08 -4.48 -8.42
C SER A 69 -9.85 -4.19 -6.93
N ASN A 70 -9.66 -2.91 -6.58
CA ASN A 70 -9.59 -2.50 -5.18
C ASN A 70 -10.87 -2.84 -4.41
N HIS A 71 -12.01 -2.97 -5.09
CA HIS A 71 -13.25 -3.40 -4.45
C HIS A 71 -13.11 -4.78 -3.80
N GLU A 72 -12.65 -5.79 -4.53
CA GLU A 72 -12.60 -7.16 -4.03
C GLU A 72 -11.68 -7.25 -2.80
N ILE A 73 -10.55 -6.55 -2.81
CA ILE A 73 -9.60 -6.55 -1.67
C ILE A 73 -10.18 -5.77 -0.47
N ILE A 74 -10.80 -4.60 -0.69
CA ILE A 74 -11.41 -3.82 0.40
C ILE A 74 -12.59 -4.59 1.01
N TYR A 75 -13.35 -5.31 0.20
CA TYR A 75 -14.45 -6.17 0.66
C TYR A 75 -13.97 -7.24 1.65
N LEU A 76 -12.80 -7.84 1.42
CA LEU A 76 -12.20 -8.80 2.37
C LEU A 76 -11.89 -8.16 3.73
N MET A 77 -11.56 -6.87 3.75
CA MET A 77 -11.20 -6.14 4.97
C MET A 77 -12.38 -5.47 5.67
N ARG A 78 -13.60 -5.55 5.14
CA ARG A 78 -14.77 -4.78 5.58
C ARG A 78 -15.07 -4.87 7.08
N LYS A 79 -14.75 -6.00 7.71
CA LYS A 79 -14.96 -6.25 9.14
C LYS A 79 -13.93 -5.57 10.06
N ASN A 80 -12.96 -4.85 9.50
CA ASN A 80 -11.91 -4.18 10.27
C ASN A 80 -11.95 -2.66 10.01
N PRO A 81 -12.80 -1.91 10.73
CA PRO A 81 -13.00 -0.48 10.48
C PRO A 81 -11.73 0.33 10.75
N VAL A 82 -10.89 -0.08 11.71
CA VAL A 82 -9.61 0.59 12.00
C VAL A 82 -8.64 0.47 10.83
N LYS A 83 -8.53 -0.72 10.23
CA LYS A 83 -7.68 -0.93 9.05
C LYS A 83 -8.19 -0.16 7.83
N LEU A 84 -9.51 -0.11 7.63
CA LEU A 84 -10.10 0.73 6.58
C LEU A 84 -9.85 2.21 6.81
N LYS A 85 -9.92 2.69 8.06
CA LYS A 85 -9.58 4.07 8.42
C LYS A 85 -8.12 4.39 8.09
N ARG A 86 -7.20 3.47 8.39
CA ARG A 86 -5.79 3.60 7.99
C ARG A 86 -5.62 3.68 6.48
N LEU A 87 -6.35 2.88 5.71
CA LEU A 87 -6.31 2.92 4.24
C LEU A 87 -6.83 4.27 3.69
N GLN A 88 -7.92 4.81 4.24
CA GLN A 88 -8.40 6.16 3.88
C GLN A 88 -7.31 7.22 4.14
N ASN A 89 -6.73 7.20 5.34
CA ASN A 89 -5.66 8.13 5.72
C ASN A 89 -4.41 7.97 4.85
N TYR A 90 -4.10 6.74 4.45
CA TYR A 90 -3.00 6.45 3.53
C TYR A 90 -3.24 7.06 2.15
N GLN A 91 -4.43 6.86 1.57
CA GLN A 91 -4.78 7.42 0.26
C GLN A 91 -4.67 8.96 0.27
N ILE A 92 -5.22 9.63 1.30
CA ILE A 92 -5.13 11.10 1.44
C ILE A 92 -3.66 11.57 1.46
N LYS A 93 -2.77 10.85 2.17
CA LYS A 93 -1.34 11.19 2.21
C LYS A 93 -0.66 10.97 0.86
N MET A 94 -1.00 9.90 0.15
CA MET A 94 -0.45 9.61 -1.17
C MET A 94 -0.88 10.68 -2.18
N ASP A 95 -2.17 11.04 -2.18
CA ASP A 95 -2.71 12.12 -3.03
C ASP A 95 -1.99 13.44 -2.77
N HIS A 96 -1.77 13.80 -1.50
CA HIS A 96 -1.01 15.01 -1.14
C HIS A 96 0.44 14.97 -1.63
N ILE A 97 1.13 13.83 -1.46
CA ILE A 97 2.52 13.66 -1.92
C ILE A 97 2.61 13.76 -3.45
N ASP A 98 1.69 13.11 -4.17
CA ASP A 98 1.68 13.13 -5.62
C ASP A 98 1.35 14.53 -6.16
N ASN A 99 0.41 15.25 -5.54
CA ASN A 99 0.11 16.66 -5.85
C ASN A 99 1.31 17.58 -5.61
N THR A 100 2.06 17.38 -4.53
CA THR A 100 3.24 18.18 -4.21
C THR A 100 4.38 17.94 -5.22
N ARG A 101 4.50 16.71 -5.73
CA ARG A 101 5.60 16.30 -6.63
C ARG A 101 5.31 16.59 -8.10
N ASN A 102 4.05 16.56 -8.52
CA ASN A 102 3.61 16.80 -9.89
C ASN A 102 2.51 17.88 -9.95
N PRO A 103 2.83 19.15 -9.68
CA PRO A 103 1.83 20.23 -9.65
C PRO A 103 1.13 20.46 -11.00
N THR A 104 1.66 19.94 -12.11
CA THR A 104 1.10 20.08 -13.47
C THR A 104 0.12 18.96 -13.86
N ALA A 105 -0.09 17.94 -13.02
CA ALA A 105 -1.04 16.85 -13.25
C ALA A 105 -2.36 17.01 -12.48
N ALA A 106 -2.58 18.18 -11.87
CA ALA A 106 -3.86 18.53 -11.29
C ALA A 106 -4.90 18.65 -12.40
N ASN A 107 -5.89 17.75 -12.39
CA ASN A 107 -7.09 17.91 -13.22
C ASN A 107 -7.80 19.24 -12.88
N PRO A 108 -8.44 19.89 -13.87
CA PRO A 108 -9.07 21.21 -13.75
C PRO A 108 -10.46 21.14 -13.10
N SER A 109 -10.57 20.66 -11.86
CA SER A 109 -11.88 20.51 -11.21
C SER A 109 -12.00 21.12 -9.82
N THR A 110 -11.33 22.25 -9.55
CA THR A 110 -11.68 23.13 -8.42
C THR A 110 -11.38 24.63 -8.65
N THR A 111 -11.23 25.11 -9.89
CA THR A 111 -11.15 26.56 -10.13
C THR A 111 -11.92 26.96 -11.38
N SER A 112 -13.25 27.01 -11.25
CA SER A 112 -14.10 27.78 -12.15
C SER A 112 -15.06 28.59 -11.27
N ILE A 113 -14.54 29.70 -10.76
CA ILE A 113 -15.36 30.87 -10.46
C ILE A 113 -15.00 31.87 -11.56
N LEU A 114 -16.02 32.27 -12.32
CA LEU A 114 -16.07 33.30 -13.37
C LEU A 114 -15.63 32.90 -14.78
N THR A 115 -16.59 32.58 -15.67
CA THR A 115 -17.18 33.51 -16.67
C THR A 115 -17.82 32.72 -17.83
N GLY A 116 -19.11 32.98 -18.12
CA GLY A 116 -19.67 32.98 -19.48
C GLY A 116 -19.86 31.66 -20.26
N ILE A 117 -21.13 31.21 -20.33
CA ILE A 117 -21.83 30.61 -21.49
C ILE A 117 -20.96 29.89 -22.54
N VAL A 118 -20.93 28.55 -22.50
CA VAL A 118 -21.03 27.67 -23.69
C VAL A 118 -21.68 26.34 -23.26
N LEU A 119 -22.73 25.93 -23.96
CA LEU A 119 -23.33 24.59 -23.87
C LEU A 119 -22.43 23.61 -24.63
N GLU A 120 -21.78 22.66 -23.94
CA GLU A 120 -21.24 21.46 -24.59
C GLU A 120 -21.58 20.21 -23.78
N GLU A 121 -22.04 19.18 -24.49
CA GLU A 121 -22.48 17.90 -23.99
C GLU A 121 -21.36 17.17 -23.24
N GLU A 122 -21.52 16.99 -21.92
CA GLU A 122 -20.60 16.17 -21.13
C GLU A 122 -20.77 14.68 -21.50
N LYS A 123 -19.82 14.14 -22.28
CA LYS A 123 -19.51 12.71 -22.19
C LYS A 123 -19.06 12.44 -20.75
N GLU A 124 -19.88 11.75 -19.96
CA GLU A 124 -19.52 11.27 -18.63
C GLU A 124 -18.23 10.45 -18.69
N SER A 125 -17.09 11.10 -18.46
CA SER A 125 -15.84 10.42 -18.17
C SER A 125 -16.03 9.72 -16.84
N LYS A 126 -16.29 8.40 -16.87
CA LYS A 126 -16.47 7.54 -15.69
C LYS A 126 -15.42 7.90 -14.64
N LYS A 127 -15.83 8.56 -13.55
CA LYS A 127 -14.93 8.91 -12.45
C LYS A 127 -14.25 7.63 -11.97
N LYS A 128 -12.91 7.59 -11.98
CA LYS A 128 -12.16 6.46 -11.42
C LYS A 128 -12.52 6.34 -9.94
N ARG A 129 -13.18 5.25 -9.53
CA ARG A 129 -13.61 5.02 -8.15
C ARG A 129 -12.39 4.89 -7.24
N THR A 130 -12.29 5.73 -6.22
CA THR A 130 -11.15 5.72 -5.28
C THR A 130 -11.31 4.64 -4.22
N HIS A 131 -10.30 4.40 -3.38
CA HIS A 131 -10.45 3.49 -2.24
C HIS A 131 -11.44 4.05 -1.23
N ILE A 132 -11.43 5.36 -1.00
CA ILE A 132 -12.37 6.06 -0.12
C ILE A 132 -13.81 5.84 -0.57
N ASP A 133 -14.09 5.96 -1.88
CA ASP A 133 -15.44 5.74 -2.42
C ASP A 133 -15.89 4.29 -2.18
N VAL A 134 -15.03 3.32 -2.51
CA VAL A 134 -15.31 1.90 -2.27
C VAL A 134 -15.56 1.61 -0.78
N ILE A 135 -14.82 2.25 0.13
CA ILE A 135 -15.03 2.07 1.57
C ILE A 135 -16.40 2.61 1.99
N LYS A 136 -16.76 3.81 1.54
CA LYS A 136 -18.07 4.41 1.84
C LYS A 136 -19.23 3.53 1.34
N ASP A 137 -19.06 2.94 0.17
CA ASP A 137 -20.08 2.08 -0.43
C ASP A 137 -20.24 0.73 0.29
N LEU A 138 -19.20 0.28 1.01
CA LEU A 138 -19.20 -0.98 1.76
C LEU A 138 -19.52 -0.80 3.26
N ASP A 139 -19.41 0.42 3.79
CA ASP A 139 -19.59 0.75 5.21
C ASP A 139 -21.02 1.24 5.48
N GLU A 140 -21.98 0.32 5.45
CA GLU A 140 -23.42 0.62 5.64
C GLU A 140 -23.72 1.25 7.02
N MET A 141 -22.91 0.96 8.03
CA MET A 141 -23.08 1.42 9.42
C MET A 141 -22.20 2.63 9.77
N ASP A 142 -21.44 3.16 8.81
CA ASP A 142 -20.49 4.27 8.98
C ASP A 142 -19.46 4.03 10.12
N GLU A 143 -19.09 2.77 10.38
CA GLU A 143 -18.20 2.39 11.46
C GLU A 143 -16.79 2.99 11.29
N VAL A 144 -16.34 3.17 10.05
CA VAL A 144 -15.01 3.71 9.72
C VAL A 144 -14.91 5.18 10.14
N SER A 145 -15.99 5.95 10.00
CA SER A 145 -16.03 7.35 10.43
C SER A 145 -16.02 7.49 11.96
N LEU A 146 -16.56 6.49 12.67
CA LEU A 146 -16.56 6.44 14.12
C LEU A 146 -15.17 6.15 14.72
N VAL A 147 -14.21 5.66 13.93
CA VAL A 147 -12.82 5.46 14.36
C VAL A 147 -12.13 6.82 14.55
N LYS A 148 -12.19 7.33 15.79
CA LYS A 148 -11.55 8.60 16.19
C LYS A 148 -10.10 8.46 16.59
N PHE A 149 -9.73 7.32 17.18
CA PHE A 149 -8.40 7.11 17.72
C PHE A 149 -7.86 5.72 17.37
N ASP A 150 -6.65 5.70 16.84
CA ASP A 150 -5.91 4.51 16.52
C ASP A 150 -4.70 4.38 17.46
N ALA A 151 -4.87 3.58 18.51
CA ALA A 151 -3.86 3.39 19.54
C ALA A 151 -2.55 2.82 18.97
N ILE A 152 -2.63 1.95 17.96
CA ILE A 152 -1.45 1.33 17.36
C ILE A 152 -0.70 2.36 16.51
N ASP A 153 -1.38 3.15 15.69
CA ASP A 153 -0.74 4.24 14.93
C ASP A 153 -0.10 5.27 15.87
N TYR A 154 -0.78 5.62 16.97
CA TYR A 154 -0.23 6.49 18.00
C TYR A 154 1.05 5.93 18.64
N LEU A 155 1.02 4.67 19.09
CA LEU A 155 2.18 4.01 19.70
C LEU A 155 3.38 3.93 18.73
N ARG A 156 3.11 3.67 17.45
CA ARG A 156 4.15 3.66 16.39
C ARG A 156 4.82 5.04 16.25
N LYS A 157 4.04 6.12 16.29
CA LYS A 157 4.58 7.50 16.24
C LYS A 157 5.39 7.84 17.50
N VAL A 158 4.89 7.49 18.69
CA VAL A 158 5.59 7.72 19.96
C VAL A 158 6.92 6.98 19.99
N ARG A 159 6.92 5.70 19.58
CA ARG A 159 8.15 4.90 19.46
C ARG A 159 9.15 5.58 18.53
N ALA A 160 8.70 5.99 17.34
CA ALA A 160 9.58 6.63 16.37
C ALA A 160 10.17 7.95 16.90
N ALA A 161 9.38 8.78 17.60
CA ALA A 161 9.86 10.01 18.23
C ALA A 161 10.93 9.72 19.29
N LYS A 162 10.64 8.78 20.20
CA LYS A 162 11.57 8.39 21.27
C LYS A 162 12.90 7.85 20.74
N ILE A 163 12.86 7.04 19.67
CA ILE A 163 14.07 6.53 19.02
C ILE A 163 14.95 7.69 18.49
N THR A 164 14.33 8.72 17.94
CA THR A 164 15.06 9.84 17.32
C THR A 164 15.61 10.87 18.31
N GLU A 165 15.15 10.89 19.57
CA GLU A 165 15.59 11.86 20.60
C GLU A 165 17.10 11.81 20.89
N SER A 166 17.72 10.63 20.73
CA SER A 166 19.13 10.40 21.08
C SER A 166 20.02 10.11 19.86
N MET A 167 19.49 10.27 18.64
CA MET A 167 20.24 10.00 17.41
C MET A 167 21.12 11.18 17.00
N SER A 168 22.34 10.89 16.55
CA SER A 168 23.13 11.86 15.80
C SER A 168 22.50 12.14 14.43
N PHE A 169 22.91 13.23 13.79
CA PHE A 169 22.42 13.61 12.45
C PHE A 169 22.56 12.47 11.44
N GLU A 170 23.74 11.85 11.33
CA GLU A 170 24.02 10.74 10.40
C GLU A 170 23.11 9.53 10.66
N LYS A 171 22.91 9.18 11.93
CA LYS A 171 22.02 8.06 12.31
C LYS A 171 20.56 8.40 12.00
N TYR A 172 20.15 9.64 12.28
CA TYR A 172 18.80 10.11 11.98
C TYR A 172 18.52 10.10 10.48
N GLU A 173 19.46 10.54 9.64
CA GLU A 173 19.32 10.52 8.18
C GLU A 173 19.12 9.09 7.66
N ALA A 174 19.96 8.14 8.10
CA ALA A 174 19.84 6.73 7.73
C ALA A 174 18.50 6.13 8.20
N TYR A 175 18.10 6.42 9.44
CA TYR A 175 16.82 5.98 10.00
C TYR A 175 15.61 6.59 9.27
N HIS A 176 15.67 7.88 8.94
CA HIS A 176 14.61 8.57 8.18
C HIS A 176 14.45 7.95 6.79
N LYS A 177 15.55 7.69 6.08
CA LYS A 177 15.52 7.02 4.78
C LYS A 177 14.95 5.60 4.89
N ALA A 178 15.31 4.87 5.93
CA ALA A 178 14.78 3.54 6.22
C ALA A 178 13.25 3.58 6.44
N ARG A 179 12.75 4.57 7.19
CA ARG A 179 11.29 4.80 7.42
C ARG A 179 10.49 5.13 6.16
N CYS A 180 11.14 5.67 5.13
CA CYS A 180 10.49 5.93 3.85
C CYS A 180 10.48 4.71 2.91
N SER A 181 11.04 3.57 3.33
CA SER A 181 11.02 2.34 2.53
C SER A 181 9.62 1.73 2.52
N SER A 182 9.24 1.17 1.38
CA SER A 182 7.93 0.53 1.17
C SER A 182 8.02 -0.49 0.05
N PHE A 183 6.92 -1.21 -0.21
CA PHE A 183 6.80 -2.14 -1.34
C PHE A 183 6.57 -1.43 -2.69
N ARG A 184 6.49 -0.10 -2.72
CA ARG A 184 6.40 0.68 -3.96
C ARG A 184 7.80 0.89 -4.55
N SER A 185 8.04 0.34 -5.72
CA SER A 185 9.31 0.42 -6.43
C SER A 185 9.36 1.67 -7.33
N GLY A 186 10.12 2.68 -6.90
CA GLY A 186 10.39 3.89 -7.68
C GLY A 186 9.33 5.00 -7.57
N TYR A 187 9.66 6.15 -8.15
CA TYR A 187 8.85 7.36 -8.10
C TYR A 187 8.18 7.59 -9.46
N GLY A 188 6.93 7.15 -9.59
CA GLY A 188 6.08 7.44 -10.75
C GLY A 188 4.77 6.66 -10.67
N LEU A 189 3.65 7.31 -11.01
CA LEU A 189 2.30 6.72 -10.88
C LEU A 189 2.23 5.34 -11.55
N SER A 190 2.79 5.17 -12.74
CA SER A 190 2.59 3.98 -13.58
C SER A 190 3.62 2.85 -13.39
N LYS A 191 4.77 3.10 -12.77
CA LYS A 191 5.82 2.08 -12.57
C LYS A 191 5.99 1.62 -11.12
N GLY A 192 5.34 2.31 -10.18
CA GLY A 192 5.48 2.08 -8.74
C GLY A 192 5.18 0.65 -8.26
N PHE A 193 4.39 -0.11 -9.03
CA PHE A 193 3.89 -1.43 -8.61
C PHE A 193 4.37 -2.60 -9.46
N VAL A 194 5.19 -2.36 -10.50
CA VAL A 194 5.65 -3.42 -11.42
C VAL A 194 6.41 -4.52 -10.67
N LYS A 195 7.30 -4.13 -9.75
CA LYS A 195 8.05 -5.07 -8.90
C LYS A 195 7.11 -5.88 -8.00
N LEU A 196 6.12 -5.21 -7.40
CA LEU A 196 5.14 -5.84 -6.51
C LEU A 196 4.28 -6.85 -7.28
N GLU A 197 3.79 -6.47 -8.46
CA GLU A 197 3.00 -7.34 -9.33
C GLU A 197 3.79 -8.57 -9.77
N SER A 198 5.04 -8.41 -10.20
CA SER A 198 5.89 -9.53 -10.60
C SER A 198 6.19 -10.49 -9.43
N TRP A 199 6.28 -9.97 -8.20
CA TRP A 199 6.54 -10.77 -7.01
C TRP A 199 5.33 -11.61 -6.57
N ILE A 200 4.13 -11.01 -6.57
CA ILE A 200 2.90 -11.69 -6.13
C ILE A 200 2.28 -12.55 -7.25
N ASN A 201 2.46 -12.16 -8.51
CA ASN A 201 1.85 -12.76 -9.72
C ASN A 201 2.94 -13.04 -10.79
N PRO A 202 3.91 -13.93 -10.52
CA PRO A 202 5.05 -14.17 -11.42
C PRO A 202 4.63 -14.73 -12.79
N THR A 203 3.58 -15.55 -12.84
CA THR A 203 3.07 -16.13 -14.10
C THR A 203 2.21 -15.16 -14.91
N LYS A 204 1.86 -13.99 -14.35
CA LYS A 204 0.97 -12.98 -14.95
C LYS A 204 -0.40 -13.53 -15.40
N GLU A 205 -0.86 -14.61 -14.77
CA GLU A 205 -2.17 -15.22 -15.04
C GLU A 205 -3.32 -14.37 -14.51
N LEU A 206 -3.07 -13.66 -13.41
CA LEU A 206 -4.07 -12.83 -12.74
C LEU A 206 -4.12 -11.42 -13.33
N LYS A 207 -5.33 -10.90 -13.57
CA LYS A 207 -5.53 -9.50 -13.98
C LYS A 207 -5.83 -8.65 -12.74
N ILE A 208 -4.84 -7.88 -12.30
CA ILE A 208 -4.92 -7.05 -11.09
C ILE A 208 -4.88 -5.57 -11.51
N THR A 209 -5.81 -4.75 -11.03
CA THR A 209 -5.80 -3.31 -11.34
C THR A 209 -4.72 -2.58 -10.55
N GLN A 210 -4.31 -1.41 -11.04
CA GLN A 210 -3.34 -0.57 -10.32
C GLN A 210 -3.83 -0.16 -8.93
N LEU A 211 -5.12 0.16 -8.78
CA LEU A 211 -5.74 0.47 -7.49
C LEU A 211 -5.72 -0.74 -6.55
N ALA A 212 -5.88 -1.96 -7.08
CA ALA A 212 -5.73 -3.17 -6.28
C ALA A 212 -4.29 -3.35 -5.78
N LEU A 213 -3.29 -3.13 -6.65
CA LEU A 213 -1.87 -3.18 -6.29
C LEU A 213 -1.50 -2.14 -5.22
N GLU A 214 -2.11 -0.96 -5.26
CA GLU A 214 -1.92 0.08 -4.23
C GLU A 214 -2.42 -0.38 -2.86
N VAL A 215 -3.62 -0.97 -2.79
CA VAL A 215 -4.15 -1.54 -1.54
C VAL A 215 -3.27 -2.70 -1.06
N LEU A 216 -2.79 -3.58 -1.96
CA LEU A 216 -1.87 -4.67 -1.60
C LEU A 216 -0.53 -4.14 -1.08
N CYS A 217 0.00 -3.05 -1.66
CA CYS A 217 1.21 -2.39 -1.18
C CYS A 217 1.03 -1.85 0.25
N PHE A 218 -0.10 -1.20 0.53
CA PHE A 218 -0.46 -0.75 1.87
C PHE A 218 -0.53 -1.93 2.86
N LEU A 219 -1.14 -3.04 2.46
CA LEU A 219 -1.28 -4.23 3.30
C LEU A 219 0.04 -4.95 3.55
N ALA A 220 0.93 -4.99 2.56
CA ALA A 220 2.25 -5.54 2.69
C ALA A 220 3.06 -4.77 3.76
N TYR A 221 2.99 -3.43 3.72
CA TYR A 221 3.62 -2.56 4.70
C TYR A 221 3.04 -2.75 6.11
N GLU A 222 1.71 -2.75 6.26
CA GLU A 222 1.05 -2.98 7.54
C GLU A 222 1.37 -4.36 8.12
N THR A 223 1.41 -5.40 7.28
CA THR A 223 1.74 -6.78 7.70
C THR A 223 3.17 -6.87 8.21
N SER A 224 4.11 -6.24 7.49
CA SER A 224 5.52 -6.17 7.90
C SER A 224 5.68 -5.48 9.26
N HIS A 225 4.88 -4.45 9.53
CA HIS A 225 4.97 -3.68 10.77
C HIS A 225 4.24 -4.32 11.96
N LEU A 226 3.15 -5.05 11.73
CA LEU A 226 2.38 -5.71 12.80
C LEU A 226 3.12 -6.91 13.39
N ARG A 227 3.85 -7.67 12.57
CA ARG A 227 4.47 -8.95 12.97
C ARG A 227 5.80 -8.81 13.72
N GLN A 228 6.33 -7.61 13.87
CA GLN A 228 7.52 -7.34 14.68
C GLN A 228 7.22 -7.07 16.17
N ASN A 229 5.95 -7.05 16.55
CA ASN A 229 5.53 -6.85 17.95
C ASN A 229 5.02 -8.16 18.60
N LEU A 230 5.27 -9.31 17.96
CA LEU A 230 5.06 -10.66 18.50
C LEU A 230 6.42 -11.31 18.69
#